data_AF-A0A8R1Z7A4-F1
#
_entry.id   AF-A0A8R1Z7A4-F1
#
_cell.length_a   1.000
_cell.length_b   1.000
_cell.length_c   1.000
_cell.angle_alpha   90.00
_cell.angle_beta   90.00
_cell.angle_gamma   90.00
#
_symmetry.space_group_name_H-M   'P 1'
#
loop_
_entity.id
_entity.type
_entity.pdbx_description
1 polymer ?
#
loop_
_entity_poly.entity_id
_entity_poly.type
_entity_poly.pdbx_seq_one_letter_code
_entity_poly.pdbx_strand_id
1 'polypeptide(L)'
;MGEWMRVVYFPLIFVLFLPIVSTAVYKLVHDEIESIGGGNFSRHEIITNTSFRVIAIPMKGDIDLYLSYSNKNVSFDLANHNASSSTCGMDYLDVPSASSFHPRPTFLGIYGHPFHEVSKYRLIVVKRMVEEHEKEGLEYDWEDSPIELIEMIDEGRSERSGSFLSDFFSDHLWNILEIMFTILLEF
;
A
#
# COMPACT_ATOMS: atom_id res chain seq x y z
N MET A 1 16.07 48.73 12.36
CA MET A 1 15.93 47.58 13.27
C MET A 1 14.81 46.61 12.84
N GLY A 2 14.41 46.59 11.56
CA GLY A 2 13.24 45.83 11.08
C GLY A 2 13.51 44.81 9.96
N GLU A 3 14.65 44.87 9.28
CA GLU A 3 14.97 43.92 8.20
C GLU A 3 15.71 42.67 8.69
N TRP A 4 16.59 42.82 9.69
CA TRP A 4 17.32 41.71 10.33
C TRP A 4 16.41 40.67 11.00
N MET A 5 15.22 41.07 11.46
CA MET A 5 14.25 40.12 12.00
C MET A 5 13.67 39.21 10.91
N ARG A 6 13.45 39.70 9.69
CA ARG A 6 12.82 38.90 8.62
C ARG A 6 13.73 37.78 8.11
N VAL A 7 15.04 38.02 8.05
CA VAL A 7 16.03 37.05 7.53
C VAL A 7 16.23 35.86 8.48
N VAL A 8 16.10 36.07 9.80
CA VAL A 8 16.32 35.01 10.79
C VAL A 8 15.06 34.17 11.05
N TYR A 9 13.87 34.78 11.04
CA TYR A 9 12.63 34.04 11.35
C TYR A 9 12.08 33.21 10.18
N PHE A 10 12.37 33.59 8.92
CA PHE A 10 11.87 32.86 7.74
C PHE A 10 12.40 31.41 7.65
N PRO A 11 13.70 31.11 7.83
CA PRO A 11 14.18 29.73 7.84
C PRO A 11 13.75 28.96 9.09
N LEU A 12 13.59 29.63 10.25
CA LEU A 12 13.15 28.99 11.49
C LEU A 12 11.68 28.52 11.41
N ILE A 13 10.83 29.28 10.72
CA ILE A 13 9.45 28.89 10.41
C ILE A 13 9.42 27.74 9.40
N PHE A 14 10.32 27.70 8.43
CA PHE A 14 10.38 26.62 7.42
C PHE A 14 10.76 25.26 8.04
N VAL A 15 11.62 25.24 9.07
CA VAL A 15 11.96 24.02 9.82
C VAL A 15 10.82 23.57 10.75
N LEU A 16 10.04 24.51 11.30
CA LEU A 16 8.84 24.21 12.12
C LEU A 16 7.62 23.80 11.28
N PHE A 17 7.63 24.09 9.98
CA PHE A 17 6.62 23.67 9.00
C PHE A 17 7.16 22.60 8.03
N LEU A 18 8.19 21.84 8.40
CA LEU A 18 8.39 20.56 7.74
C LEU A 18 7.10 19.76 7.96
N PRO A 19 6.34 19.46 6.90
CA PRO A 19 5.23 18.56 7.08
C PRO A 19 5.84 17.27 7.62
N ILE A 20 5.39 16.85 8.80
CA ILE A 20 5.51 15.45 9.19
C ILE A 20 4.61 14.74 8.19
N VAL A 21 5.14 14.48 6.99
CA VAL A 21 4.48 13.65 6.01
C VAL A 21 4.61 12.27 6.60
N SER A 22 3.55 11.81 7.25
CA SER A 22 3.38 10.41 7.59
C SER A 22 3.46 9.68 6.25
N THR A 23 4.60 9.03 5.99
CA THR A 23 4.73 8.19 4.81
C THR A 23 4.24 6.83 5.24
N ALA A 24 3.13 6.38 4.66
CA ALA A 24 2.65 5.03 4.90
C ALA A 24 3.73 4.04 4.43
N VAL A 25 4.35 3.35 5.37
CA VAL A 25 5.32 2.30 5.06
C VAL A 25 4.55 1.04 4.70
N TYR A 26 4.77 0.48 3.53
CA TYR A 26 4.24 -0.83 3.17
C TYR A 26 5.28 -1.92 3.43
N LYS A 27 4.81 -3.16 3.58
CA LYS A 27 5.65 -4.35 3.55
C LYS A 27 5.05 -5.39 2.62
N LEU A 28 5.87 -5.89 1.70
CA LEU A 28 5.53 -7.05 0.89
C LEU A 28 5.42 -8.30 1.76
N VAL A 29 4.30 -8.99 1.66
CA VAL A 29 4.01 -10.24 2.39
C VAL A 29 4.12 -11.42 1.44
N HIS A 30 3.62 -11.26 0.22
CA HIS A 30 3.57 -12.31 -0.78
C HIS A 30 3.69 -11.71 -2.18
N ASP A 31 4.42 -12.38 -3.05
CA ASP A 31 4.58 -12.07 -4.47
C ASP A 31 4.92 -13.35 -5.22
N GLU A 32 3.92 -14.01 -5.76
CA GLU A 32 4.10 -15.26 -6.51
C GLU A 32 3.28 -15.27 -7.80
N ILE A 33 3.78 -16.03 -8.77
CA ILE A 33 3.07 -16.28 -10.02
C ILE A 33 2.38 -17.64 -9.92
N GLU A 34 1.07 -17.64 -10.05
CA GLU A 34 0.23 -18.82 -9.92
C GLU A 34 -0.57 -19.10 -11.21
N SER A 35 -1.16 -20.28 -11.28
CA SER A 35 -2.08 -20.66 -12.35
C SER A 35 -3.27 -21.42 -11.81
N ILE A 36 -4.44 -21.13 -12.34
CA ILE A 36 -5.70 -21.75 -11.94
C ILE A 36 -6.51 -22.17 -13.16
N GLY A 37 -7.18 -23.32 -13.05
CA GLY A 37 -8.12 -23.77 -14.09
C GLY A 37 -9.41 -22.97 -14.09
N GLY A 38 -10.02 -22.79 -15.25
CA GLY A 38 -11.35 -22.17 -15.37
C GLY A 38 -12.39 -22.91 -14.52
N GLY A 39 -13.20 -22.15 -13.76
CA GLY A 39 -14.20 -22.70 -12.86
C GLY A 39 -13.67 -23.20 -11.51
N ASN A 40 -12.35 -23.15 -11.28
CA ASN A 40 -11.75 -23.58 -10.01
C ASN A 40 -11.47 -22.40 -9.07
N PHE A 41 -11.31 -22.73 -7.78
CA PHE A 41 -10.95 -21.79 -6.72
C PHE A 41 -9.60 -22.15 -6.09
N SER A 42 -8.70 -21.17 -5.99
CA SER A 42 -7.60 -21.16 -5.03
C SER A 42 -8.07 -20.46 -3.76
N ARG A 43 -7.66 -20.95 -2.59
CA ARG A 43 -8.09 -20.39 -1.30
C ARG A 43 -6.90 -20.18 -0.37
N HIS A 44 -6.77 -18.97 0.13
CA HIS A 44 -5.69 -18.55 1.00
C HIS A 44 -6.25 -18.02 2.33
N GLU A 45 -5.56 -18.31 3.42
CA GLU A 45 -5.90 -17.84 4.75
C GLU A 45 -4.84 -16.80 5.17
N ILE A 46 -5.28 -15.56 5.40
CA ILE A 46 -4.41 -14.44 5.72
C ILE A 46 -4.63 -14.05 7.18
N ILE A 47 -3.56 -14.23 7.98
CA ILE A 47 -3.53 -13.90 9.41
C ILE A 47 -2.63 -12.68 9.60
N THR A 48 -3.23 -11.50 9.64
CA THR A 48 -2.55 -10.23 9.95
C THR A 48 -3.46 -9.32 10.74
N ASN A 49 -2.94 -8.59 11.73
CA ASN A 49 -3.73 -7.65 12.51
C ASN A 49 -3.84 -6.27 11.85
N THR A 50 -2.93 -5.96 10.92
CA THR A 50 -2.91 -4.69 10.19
C THR A 50 -3.72 -4.77 8.91
N SER A 51 -3.97 -3.60 8.31
CA SER A 51 -4.53 -3.46 6.98
C SER A 51 -3.63 -4.08 5.92
N PHE A 52 -4.24 -4.66 4.89
CA PHE A 52 -3.52 -5.20 3.75
C PHE A 52 -4.29 -5.01 2.46
N ARG A 53 -3.58 -4.98 1.34
CA ARG A 53 -4.11 -4.94 -0.01
C ARG A 53 -3.68 -6.21 -0.72
N VAL A 54 -4.64 -6.84 -1.38
CA VAL A 54 -4.41 -7.95 -2.32
C VAL A 54 -4.49 -7.36 -3.71
N ILE A 55 -3.51 -7.68 -4.56
CA ILE A 55 -3.47 -7.28 -5.96
C ILE A 55 -3.24 -8.54 -6.79
N ALA A 56 -4.07 -8.74 -7.80
CA ALA A 56 -3.92 -9.83 -8.75
C ALA A 56 -3.81 -9.27 -10.17
N ILE A 57 -2.71 -9.61 -10.83
CA ILE A 57 -2.38 -9.13 -12.17
C ILE A 57 -2.47 -10.31 -13.13
N PRO A 58 -3.49 -10.38 -14.00
CA PRO A 58 -3.58 -11.44 -14.99
C PRO A 58 -2.45 -11.31 -16.02
N MET A 59 -1.71 -12.40 -16.22
CA MET A 59 -0.71 -12.54 -17.29
C MET A 59 -1.30 -13.26 -18.50
N LYS A 60 -2.29 -14.13 -18.27
CA LYS A 60 -3.05 -14.86 -19.29
C LYS A 60 -4.40 -15.25 -18.69
N GLY A 61 -5.45 -15.15 -19.49
CA GLY A 61 -6.81 -15.46 -19.03
C GLY A 61 -7.34 -14.37 -18.12
N ASP A 62 -8.26 -14.74 -17.24
CA ASP A 62 -8.98 -13.82 -16.35
C ASP A 62 -9.24 -14.48 -15.01
N ILE A 63 -9.16 -13.72 -13.93
CA ILE A 63 -9.39 -14.19 -12.56
C ILE A 63 -10.21 -13.17 -11.81
N ASP A 64 -11.04 -13.63 -10.89
CA ASP A 64 -11.80 -12.78 -9.99
C ASP A 64 -11.35 -13.01 -8.55
N LEU A 65 -11.35 -11.94 -7.74
CA LEU A 65 -11.03 -11.97 -6.32
C LEU A 65 -12.30 -11.94 -5.46
N TYR A 66 -12.32 -12.77 -4.43
CA TYR A 66 -13.38 -12.81 -3.42
C TYR A 66 -12.77 -12.89 -2.03
N LEU A 67 -13.34 -12.20 -1.07
CA LEU A 67 -12.83 -12.13 0.30
C LEU A 67 -13.94 -12.38 1.31
N SER A 68 -13.70 -13.21 2.32
CA SER A 68 -14.60 -13.36 3.47
C SER A 68 -13.85 -13.21 4.79
N TYR A 69 -14.51 -12.60 5.76
CA TYR A 69 -14.01 -12.51 7.14
C TYR A 69 -14.43 -13.71 8.01
N SER A 70 -15.32 -14.58 7.52
CA SER A 70 -15.92 -15.64 8.35
C SER A 70 -16.02 -16.99 7.65
N ASN A 71 -16.14 -17.02 6.32
CA ASN A 71 -16.34 -18.25 5.57
C ASN A 71 -15.05 -18.69 4.88
N LYS A 72 -14.48 -19.82 5.32
CA LYS A 72 -13.30 -20.41 4.67
C LYS A 72 -13.60 -20.94 3.27
N ASN A 73 -14.84 -21.32 2.99
CA ASN A 73 -15.28 -21.77 1.68
C ASN A 73 -15.74 -20.59 0.80
N VAL A 74 -14.86 -19.59 0.67
CA VAL A 74 -15.11 -18.42 -0.19
C VAL A 74 -15.46 -18.89 -1.61
N SER A 75 -16.45 -18.22 -2.19
CA SER A 75 -16.92 -18.47 -3.55
C SER A 75 -17.53 -17.19 -4.15
N PHE A 76 -17.86 -17.24 -5.44
CA PHE A 76 -18.55 -16.17 -6.15
C PHE A 76 -19.99 -15.91 -5.67
N ASP A 77 -20.58 -16.83 -4.90
CA ASP A 77 -21.90 -16.63 -4.28
C ASP A 77 -21.82 -15.52 -3.21
N LEU A 78 -22.74 -14.56 -3.28
CA LEU A 78 -22.89 -13.44 -2.32
C LEU A 78 -23.03 -13.92 -0.87
N ALA A 79 -23.59 -15.11 -0.63
CA ALA A 79 -23.68 -15.67 0.71
C ALA A 79 -22.32 -16.08 1.29
N ASN A 80 -21.30 -16.24 0.44
CA ASN A 80 -20.01 -16.83 0.78
C ASN A 80 -18.83 -15.85 0.70
N HIS A 81 -19.07 -14.55 0.48
CA HIS A 81 -18.05 -13.52 0.52
C HIS A 81 -18.60 -12.20 1.08
N ASN A 82 -17.68 -11.33 1.50
CA ASN A 82 -17.94 -10.00 2.04
C ASN A 82 -17.49 -8.87 1.09
N ALA A 83 -16.48 -9.14 0.25
CA ALA A 83 -15.99 -8.22 -0.76
C ALA A 83 -15.51 -9.01 -1.99
N SER A 84 -15.50 -8.35 -3.16
CA SER A 84 -15.03 -8.94 -4.40
C SER A 84 -14.51 -7.87 -5.37
N SER A 85 -13.55 -8.26 -6.22
CA SER A 85 -13.14 -7.50 -7.40
C SER A 85 -13.17 -8.48 -8.56
N SER A 86 -13.93 -8.15 -9.59
CA SER A 86 -14.17 -9.01 -10.75
C SER A 86 -14.16 -8.15 -12.00
N THR A 87 -12.96 -7.83 -12.47
CA THR A 87 -12.73 -6.97 -13.64
C THR A 87 -11.93 -7.73 -14.69
N CYS A 88 -12.03 -7.37 -15.96
CA CYS A 88 -11.29 -8.05 -17.04
C CYS A 88 -9.78 -7.67 -17.09
N GLY A 89 -9.19 -7.32 -15.95
CA GLY A 89 -7.89 -6.68 -15.83
C GLY A 89 -7.27 -6.89 -14.47
N MET A 90 -6.52 -5.89 -13.97
CA MET A 90 -5.99 -5.95 -12.62
C MET A 90 -7.13 -5.85 -11.61
N ASP A 91 -7.22 -6.83 -10.74
CA ASP A 91 -8.13 -6.82 -9.60
C ASP A 91 -7.37 -6.55 -8.31
N TYR A 92 -8.00 -5.80 -7.40
CA TYR A 92 -7.43 -5.55 -6.08
C TYR A 92 -8.53 -5.43 -5.02
N LEU A 93 -8.15 -5.75 -3.79
CA LEU A 93 -9.03 -5.63 -2.62
C LEU A 93 -8.28 -5.03 -1.45
N ASP A 94 -8.88 -4.00 -0.87
CA ASP A 94 -8.40 -3.35 0.35
C ASP A 94 -9.10 -3.91 1.56
N VAL A 95 -8.30 -4.46 2.47
CA VAL A 95 -8.82 -5.20 3.60
C VAL A 95 -8.49 -4.50 4.90
N PRO A 96 -9.52 -4.05 5.66
CA PRO A 96 -9.61 -3.94 7.11
C PRO A 96 -8.36 -4.09 7.96
N SER A 97 -7.95 -3.16 8.84
CA SER A 97 -7.23 -3.60 10.05
C SER A 97 -8.19 -4.46 10.90
N ALA A 98 -7.63 -5.39 11.67
CA ALA A 98 -8.46 -6.27 12.50
C ALA A 98 -9.32 -5.46 13.47
N SER A 99 -10.62 -5.70 13.45
CA SER A 99 -11.62 -5.01 14.28
C SER A 99 -12.81 -5.94 14.52
N SER A 100 -13.75 -5.54 15.39
CA SER A 100 -14.97 -6.32 15.63
C SER A 100 -15.80 -6.55 14.37
N PHE A 101 -15.70 -5.67 13.38
CA PHE A 101 -16.39 -5.78 12.08
C PHE A 101 -15.58 -6.56 11.03
N HIS A 102 -14.26 -6.64 11.21
CA HIS A 102 -13.32 -7.31 10.30
C HIS A 102 -12.52 -8.34 11.07
N PRO A 103 -13.16 -9.45 11.51
CA PRO A 103 -12.48 -10.48 12.27
C PRO A 103 -11.40 -11.17 11.43
N ARG A 104 -10.44 -11.75 12.14
CA ARG A 104 -9.35 -12.54 11.57
C ARG A 104 -9.50 -14.01 12.00
N PRO A 105 -9.03 -14.98 11.18
CA PRO A 105 -8.36 -14.82 9.88
C PRO A 105 -9.29 -14.29 8.78
N THR A 106 -8.69 -13.74 7.72
CA THR A 106 -9.43 -13.38 6.50
C THR A 106 -9.15 -14.40 5.41
N PHE A 107 -10.19 -14.84 4.72
CA PHE A 107 -10.14 -15.85 3.68
C PHE A 107 -10.23 -15.20 2.31
N LEU A 108 -9.22 -15.46 1.47
CA LEU A 108 -9.16 -15.00 0.08
C LEU A 108 -9.49 -16.18 -0.83
N GLY A 109 -10.42 -15.99 -1.74
CA GLY A 109 -10.72 -16.88 -2.85
C GLY A 109 -10.30 -16.24 -4.17
N ILE A 110 -9.56 -16.97 -4.99
CA ILE A 110 -9.21 -16.57 -6.35
C ILE A 110 -9.92 -17.53 -7.29
N TYR A 111 -10.77 -17.00 -8.16
CA TYR A 111 -11.57 -17.77 -9.08
C TYR A 111 -11.01 -17.67 -10.49
N GLY A 112 -10.78 -18.80 -11.16
CA GLY A 112 -10.44 -18.81 -12.58
C GLY A 112 -11.69 -18.59 -13.42
N HIS A 113 -11.75 -17.53 -14.21
CA HIS A 113 -12.93 -17.24 -15.01
C HIS A 113 -13.18 -18.38 -16.04
N PRO A 114 -14.39 -18.98 -16.11
CA PRO A 114 -14.63 -20.21 -16.88
C PRO A 114 -14.53 -20.06 -18.40
N PHE A 115 -14.44 -18.84 -18.94
CA PHE A 115 -14.12 -18.61 -20.37
C PHE A 115 -12.66 -18.94 -20.72
N HIS A 116 -11.79 -19.08 -19.72
CA HIS A 116 -10.39 -19.43 -19.91
C HIS A 116 -10.14 -20.81 -19.29
N GLU A 117 -9.59 -21.74 -20.08
CA GLU A 117 -9.26 -23.08 -19.60
C GLU A 117 -8.24 -23.02 -18.43
N VAL A 118 -7.26 -22.12 -18.56
CA VAL A 118 -6.28 -21.81 -17.52
C VAL A 118 -6.01 -20.31 -17.52
N SER A 119 -6.07 -19.71 -16.34
CA SER A 119 -5.63 -18.34 -16.07
C SER A 119 -4.31 -18.37 -15.31
N LYS A 120 -3.37 -17.51 -15.69
CA LYS A 120 -2.07 -17.32 -15.04
C LYS A 120 -1.99 -15.88 -14.56
N TYR A 121 -1.63 -15.68 -13.31
CA TYR A 121 -1.63 -14.36 -12.67
C TYR A 121 -0.47 -14.22 -11.69
N ARG A 122 -0.07 -12.98 -11.40
CA ARG A 122 0.81 -12.62 -10.29
C ARG A 122 -0.05 -12.18 -9.13
N LEU A 123 0.12 -12.79 -7.96
CA LEU A 123 -0.57 -12.46 -6.73
C LEU A 123 0.38 -11.72 -5.79
N ILE A 124 0.01 -10.49 -5.45
CA ILE A 124 0.77 -9.62 -4.57
C ILE A 124 -0.08 -9.34 -3.33
N VAL A 125 0.50 -9.52 -2.15
CA VAL A 125 -0.11 -9.08 -0.89
C VAL A 125 0.84 -8.15 -0.19
N VAL A 126 0.39 -6.92 0.05
CA VAL A 126 1.12 -5.91 0.82
C VAL A 126 0.34 -5.57 2.07
N LYS A 127 1.03 -5.39 3.19
CA LYS A 127 0.42 -4.87 4.41
C LYS A 127 0.94 -3.48 4.70
N ARG A 128 0.09 -2.62 5.24
CA ARG A 128 0.55 -1.34 5.80
C ARG A 128 1.23 -1.61 7.13
N MET A 129 2.38 -0.99 7.32
CA MET A 129 3.07 -0.89 8.59
C MET A 129 2.60 0.41 9.22
N VAL A 130 1.81 0.29 10.28
CA VAL A 130 1.32 1.45 11.04
C VAL A 130 2.25 1.61 12.24
N GLU A 131 2.83 2.80 12.42
CA GLU A 131 3.56 3.12 13.64
C GLU A 131 2.61 3.12 14.83
N GLU A 132 3.09 2.72 16.01
CA GLU A 132 2.23 2.44 17.18
C GLU A 132 1.37 3.62 17.65
N HIS A 133 1.67 4.84 17.18
CA HIS A 133 1.01 6.10 17.53
C HIS A 133 -0.24 6.44 16.69
N GLU A 134 -0.51 5.76 15.57
CA GLU A 134 -1.65 6.05 14.67
C GLU A 134 -2.88 5.12 14.92
N LYS A 135 -2.99 4.53 16.12
CA LYS A 135 -3.95 3.45 16.40
C LYS A 135 -5.43 3.87 16.52
N GLU A 136 -5.77 5.15 16.48
CA GLU A 136 -7.14 5.61 16.72
C GLU A 136 -7.69 6.48 15.57
N GLY A 137 -8.67 5.91 14.85
CA GLY A 137 -9.69 6.70 14.15
C GLY A 137 -9.45 7.07 12.68
N LEU A 138 -8.38 6.60 12.03
CA LEU A 138 -8.14 6.95 10.62
C LEU A 138 -8.91 6.03 9.66
N GLU A 139 -9.78 6.68 8.90
CA GLU A 139 -10.56 6.11 7.80
C GLU A 139 -9.63 5.74 6.63
N TYR A 140 -9.56 4.43 6.44
CA TYR A 140 -9.31 3.57 5.29
C TYR A 140 -8.96 4.09 3.88
N ASP A 141 -8.22 5.18 3.71
CA ASP A 141 -7.74 5.53 2.37
C ASP A 141 -6.34 4.96 2.11
N TRP A 142 -6.22 4.13 1.09
CA TRP A 142 -4.94 3.77 0.50
C TRP A 142 -4.54 4.92 -0.41
N GLU A 143 -3.64 5.76 0.07
CA GLU A 143 -3.19 6.95 -0.66
C GLU A 143 -2.57 6.58 -2.02
N ASP A 144 -1.78 5.51 -2.04
CA ASP A 144 -1.13 5.03 -3.25
C ASP A 144 -2.07 4.18 -4.09
N SER A 145 -2.06 4.43 -5.39
CA SER A 145 -2.77 3.58 -6.36
C SER A 145 -2.14 2.17 -6.41
N PRO A 146 -2.92 1.14 -6.81
CA PRO A 146 -2.37 -0.20 -7.02
C PRO A 146 -1.19 -0.23 -7.99
N ILE A 147 -1.20 0.63 -9.02
CA ILE A 147 -0.13 0.73 -10.03
C ILE A 147 1.17 1.25 -9.40
N GLU A 148 1.10 2.35 -8.64
CA GLU A 148 2.28 2.90 -7.96
C GLU A 148 2.89 1.89 -6.98
N LEU A 149 2.05 1.16 -6.24
CA LEU A 149 2.50 0.08 -5.35
C LEU A 149 3.23 -1.03 -6.11
N ILE A 150 2.73 -1.45 -7.28
CA ILE A 150 3.40 -2.45 -8.12
C ILE A 150 4.76 -1.93 -8.59
N GLU A 151 4.84 -0.68 -9.07
CA GLU A 151 6.11 -0.07 -9.51
C GLU A 151 7.12 -0.01 -8.36
N MET A 152 6.69 0.40 -7.16
CA MET A 152 7.54 0.41 -5.97
C MET A 152 8.06 -1.00 -5.60
N ILE A 153 7.25 -2.03 -5.75
CA ILE A 153 7.64 -3.42 -5.49
C ILE A 153 8.65 -3.90 -6.55
N ASP A 154 8.37 -3.64 -7.83
CA ASP A 154 9.23 -4.06 -8.95
C ASP A 154 10.60 -3.37 -8.92
N GLU A 155 10.67 -2.14 -8.41
CA GLU A 155 11.91 -1.42 -8.14
C GLU A 155 12.62 -1.88 -6.85
N GLY A 156 12.05 -2.81 -6.09
CA GLY A 156 12.61 -3.35 -4.85
C GLY A 156 12.53 -2.39 -3.65
N ARG A 157 11.64 -1.40 -3.68
CA ARG A 157 11.46 -0.40 -2.60
C ARG A 157 10.44 -0.81 -1.54
N SER A 158 9.84 -2.01 -1.63
CA SER A 158 8.70 -2.45 -0.79
C SER A 158 8.96 -2.57 0.72
N GLU A 159 10.20 -2.46 1.19
CA GLU A 159 10.56 -2.41 2.62
C GLU A 159 11.07 -1.02 3.06
N ARG A 160 11.10 -0.04 2.15
CA ARG A 160 11.95 1.16 2.28
C ARG A 160 11.24 2.47 1.98
N SER A 161 9.96 2.60 2.35
CA SER A 161 9.21 3.85 2.20
C SER A 161 8.85 4.49 3.54
N GLY A 162 9.84 4.62 4.43
CA GLY A 162 9.73 5.49 5.61
C GLY A 162 10.53 6.79 5.46
N SER A 163 11.05 7.07 4.26
CA SER A 163 12.15 8.03 4.13
C SER A 163 12.27 8.67 2.75
N PHE A 164 11.26 8.71 1.87
CA PHE A 164 11.46 9.42 0.59
C PHE A 164 11.89 10.88 0.84
N LEU A 165 11.27 11.54 1.81
CA LEU A 165 11.67 12.88 2.22
C LEU A 165 12.97 12.89 3.01
N SER A 166 13.24 11.98 3.95
CA SER A 166 14.52 12.00 4.67
C SER A 166 15.72 11.59 3.83
N ASP A 167 15.55 10.75 2.81
CA ASP A 167 16.57 10.40 1.83
C ASP A 167 16.78 11.58 0.85
N PHE A 168 15.69 12.18 0.35
CA PHE A 168 15.76 13.40 -0.46
C PHE A 168 16.43 14.55 0.30
N PHE A 169 16.03 14.76 1.56
CA PHE A 169 16.66 15.73 2.41
C PHE A 169 18.10 15.32 2.71
N SER A 170 18.46 14.08 3.05
CA SER A 170 19.85 13.73 3.34
C SER A 170 20.78 13.99 2.16
N ASP A 171 20.32 13.66 0.95
CA ASP A 171 21.13 13.77 -0.27
C ASP A 171 21.23 15.22 -0.75
N HIS A 172 20.23 16.05 -0.45
CA HIS A 172 20.21 17.45 -0.85
C HIS A 172 20.44 18.45 0.30
N LEU A 173 20.57 17.99 1.56
CA LEU A 173 20.67 18.86 2.74
C LEU A 173 21.91 19.71 2.65
N TRP A 174 23.03 19.12 2.23
CA TRP A 174 24.29 19.84 2.10
C TRP A 174 24.21 20.95 1.07
N ASN A 175 23.57 20.70 -0.07
CA ASN A 175 23.39 21.72 -1.11
C ASN A 175 22.44 22.83 -0.63
N ILE A 176 21.37 22.47 0.07
CA ILE A 176 20.43 23.44 0.65
C ILE A 176 21.13 24.28 1.72
N LEU A 177 21.89 23.66 2.62
CA LEU A 177 22.69 24.33 3.64
C LEU A 177 23.75 25.23 3.02
N GLU A 178 24.44 24.79 1.97
CA GLU A 178 25.44 25.57 1.26
C GLU A 178 24.84 26.81 0.60
N ILE A 179 23.67 26.68 -0.05
CA ILE A 179 22.93 27.81 -0.61
C ILE A 179 22.48 28.77 0.50
N MET A 180 21.95 28.25 1.62
CA MET A 180 21.56 29.08 2.76
C MET A 180 22.75 29.82 3.37
N PHE A 181 23.89 29.17 3.55
CA PHE A 181 25.12 29.80 4.05
C PHE A 181 25.65 30.85 3.08
N THR A 182 25.62 30.58 1.78
CA THR A 182 26.06 31.53 0.74
C THR A 182 25.19 32.80 0.77
N ILE A 183 23.87 32.63 0.82
CA ILE A 183 22.92 33.76 0.92
C ILE A 183 23.11 34.53 2.24
N LEU A 184 23.41 33.85 3.36
CA LEU A 184 23.65 34.48 4.65
C LEU A 184 24.99 35.23 4.74
N LEU A 185 25.96 34.93 3.88
CA LEU A 185 27.29 35.55 3.86
C LEU A 185 27.43 36.68 2.81
N GLU A 186 26.50 36.76 1.85
CA GLU A 186 26.43 37.86 0.87
C GLU A 186 25.67 39.11 1.37
N PHE A 187 25.19 39.09 2.61
CA PHE A 187 24.61 40.24 3.34
C PHE A 187 25.40 40.57 4.60
#